data_AF-A0A524H2I1-F1
#
_entry.id   AF-A0A524H2I1-F1
#
_cell.length_a   1.000
_cell.length_b   1.000
_cell.length_c   1.000
_cell.angle_alpha   90.00
_cell.angle_beta   90.00
_cell.angle_gamma   90.00
#
_symmetry.space_group_name_H-M   'P 1'
#
loop_
_entity.id
_entity.type
_entity.pdbx_description
1 polymer ?
#
loop_
_entity_poly.entity_id
_entity_poly.type
_entity_poly.pdbx_seq_one_letter_code
_entity_poly.pdbx_strand_id
1 'polypeptide(L)'
;MQKSKHQVLAAAIARILKPLIRILLRNGISYGTFADIAKSQFIDVARNEFSIEGRKQSVSRVSVITGLTRKEVRRVAGLNPSEEHETAERYNRAARVVAGWRRDTDFLDQKGKPMLLSVSGNSNSFQELVRRYSGDVPYRAVLDELEGDGSVERLDQNRVKLIQRAYLPKDDESMKLHILGVDTALLIDTIDHNVKADHPFTRCERKVLYDNLPDEALPEFRRLSSKASQKLLEKFDTWLSDQDRDTRPGIQGSGRNMTGIGIYYFEKPLSDREED
;
A
#
# COMPACT_ATOMS: atom_id res chain seq x y z
N MET A 1 -3.11 1.69 39.13
CA MET A 1 -2.43 2.96 38.73
C MET A 1 -2.64 3.16 37.24
N GLN A 2 -3.34 4.22 36.82
CA GLN A 2 -3.64 4.47 35.41
C GLN A 2 -2.34 4.84 34.69
N LYS A 3 -1.95 4.09 33.64
CA LYS A 3 -0.75 4.39 32.85
C LYS A 3 -0.91 5.77 32.21
N SER A 4 0.13 6.59 32.24
CA SER A 4 0.11 7.90 31.59
C SER A 4 -0.05 7.75 30.06
N LYS A 5 -0.61 8.76 29.40
CA LYS A 5 -0.75 8.78 27.92
C LYS A 5 0.60 8.48 27.22
N HIS A 6 1.70 9.01 27.77
CA HIS A 6 3.05 8.75 27.27
C HIS A 6 3.47 7.27 27.40
N GLN A 7 3.18 6.63 28.53
CA GLN A 7 3.49 5.20 28.72
C GLN A 7 2.65 4.29 27.80
N VAL A 8 1.38 4.63 27.57
CA VAL A 8 0.52 3.90 26.64
C VAL A 8 1.04 4.04 25.21
N LEU A 9 1.38 5.27 24.80
CA LEU A 9 1.93 5.54 23.47
C LEU A 9 3.28 4.85 23.27
N ALA A 10 4.18 4.89 24.24
CA ALA A 10 5.48 4.20 24.17
C ALA A 10 5.29 2.68 23.99
N ALA A 11 4.34 2.07 24.71
CA ALA A 11 4.04 0.66 24.55
C ALA A 11 3.40 0.34 23.19
N ALA A 12 2.59 1.24 22.62
CA ALA A 12 2.04 1.09 21.26
C ALA A 12 3.15 1.15 20.20
N ILE A 13 4.04 2.15 20.29
CA ILE A 13 5.20 2.30 19.41
C ILE A 13 6.09 1.07 19.48
N ALA A 14 6.38 0.53 20.67
CA ALA A 14 7.18 -0.69 20.80
C ALA A 14 6.56 -1.90 20.07
N ARG A 15 5.23 -2.05 20.11
CA ARG A 15 4.51 -3.11 19.39
C ARG A 15 4.59 -2.95 17.87
N ILE A 16 4.59 -1.72 17.37
CA ILE A 16 4.75 -1.41 15.93
C ILE A 16 6.20 -1.60 15.48
N LEU A 17 7.16 -1.11 16.27
CA LEU A 17 8.58 -1.16 15.93
C LEU A 17 9.12 -2.59 15.91
N LYS A 18 8.66 -3.50 16.78
CA LYS A 18 9.17 -4.87 16.83
C LYS A 18 9.09 -5.62 15.48
N PRO A 19 7.93 -5.72 14.80
CA PRO A 19 7.86 -6.34 13.48
C PRO A 19 8.61 -5.53 12.41
N LEU A 20 8.58 -4.20 12.45
CA LEU A 20 9.33 -3.36 11.50
C LEU A 20 10.84 -3.60 11.61
N ILE A 21 11.40 -3.55 12.82
CA ILE A 21 12.82 -3.81 13.09
C ILE A 21 13.22 -5.21 12.63
N ARG A 22 12.35 -6.22 12.77
CA ARG A 22 12.62 -7.56 12.23
C ARG A 22 12.81 -7.54 10.71
N ILE A 23 11.98 -6.78 9.98
CA ILE A 23 12.12 -6.61 8.53
C ILE A 23 13.42 -5.87 8.21
N LEU A 24 13.73 -4.78 8.93
CA LEU A 24 14.95 -4.00 8.74
C LEU A 24 16.22 -4.85 8.93
N LEU A 25 16.30 -5.60 10.03
CA LEU A 25 17.45 -6.46 10.32
C LEU A 25 17.60 -7.59 9.28
N ARG A 26 16.49 -8.17 8.82
CA ARG A 26 16.51 -9.18 7.75
C ARG A 26 17.07 -8.63 6.43
N ASN A 27 16.87 -7.33 6.18
CA ASN A 27 17.34 -6.61 4.99
C ASN A 27 18.66 -5.85 5.22
N GLY A 28 19.40 -6.16 6.29
CA GLY A 28 20.71 -5.56 6.56
C GLY A 28 20.69 -4.08 6.98
N ILE A 29 19.52 -3.52 7.30
CA ILE A 29 19.40 -2.14 7.77
C ILE A 29 19.81 -2.06 9.24
N SER A 30 20.89 -1.32 9.51
CA SER A 30 21.39 -1.10 10.86
C SER A 30 20.52 -0.15 11.67
N TYR A 31 20.65 -0.17 13.01
CA TYR A 31 20.03 0.82 13.89
C TYR A 31 20.43 2.26 13.51
N GLY A 32 21.69 2.50 13.15
CA GLY A 32 22.17 3.83 12.77
C GLY A 32 21.46 4.35 11.51
N THR A 33 21.32 3.49 10.50
CA THR A 33 20.57 3.79 9.27
C THR A 33 19.10 4.08 9.57
N PHE A 34 18.45 3.24 10.37
CA PHE A 34 17.06 3.46 10.81
C PHE A 34 16.90 4.77 11.59
N ALA A 35 17.81 5.06 12.52
CA ALA A 35 17.79 6.28 13.31
C ALA A 35 17.93 7.52 12.43
N ASP A 36 18.75 7.46 11.37
CA ASP A 36 18.89 8.55 10.41
C ASP A 36 17.62 8.74 9.56
N ILE A 37 16.99 7.65 9.10
CA ILE A 37 15.68 7.71 8.43
C ILE A 37 14.62 8.31 9.36
N ALA A 38 14.52 7.83 10.59
CA ALA A 38 13.58 8.34 11.59
C ALA A 38 13.80 9.84 11.86
N LYS A 39 15.06 10.28 12.04
CA LYS A 39 15.39 11.70 12.19
C LYS A 39 14.89 12.53 10.99
N SER A 40 15.04 12.01 9.77
CA SER A 40 14.51 12.66 8.56
C SER A 40 13.01 12.85 8.62
N GLN A 41 12.27 11.79 8.96
CA GLN A 41 10.82 11.86 9.05
C GLN A 41 10.34 12.81 10.17
N PHE A 42 11.02 12.84 11.32
CA PHE A 42 10.74 13.82 12.38
C PHE A 42 10.92 15.27 11.90
N ILE A 43 11.97 15.53 11.11
CA ILE A 43 12.25 16.86 10.55
C ILE A 43 11.19 17.25 9.52
N ASP A 44 10.83 16.32 8.64
CA ASP A 44 9.86 16.56 7.58
C ASP A 44 8.47 16.90 8.15
N VAL A 45 7.94 16.04 9.03
CA VAL A 45 6.65 16.26 9.71
C VAL A 45 6.67 17.57 10.50
N ALA A 46 7.74 17.86 11.25
CA ALA A 46 7.84 19.12 12.01
C ALA A 46 7.87 20.37 11.11
N ARG A 47 8.40 20.26 9.89
CA ARG A 47 8.44 21.38 8.92
C ARG A 47 7.11 21.58 8.24
N ASN A 48 6.47 20.49 7.82
CA ASN A 48 5.33 20.53 6.91
C ASN A 48 3.99 20.61 7.67
N GLU A 49 3.87 19.90 8.79
CA GLU A 49 2.59 19.74 9.50
C GLU A 49 2.48 20.58 10.77
N PHE A 50 3.60 20.93 11.41
CA PHE A 50 3.64 21.79 12.61
C PHE A 50 4.06 23.24 12.30
N SER A 51 3.82 23.67 11.05
CA SER A 51 4.11 25.03 10.61
C SER A 51 3.15 26.05 11.21
N ILE A 52 3.60 27.30 11.35
CA ILE A 52 2.74 28.44 11.72
C ILE A 52 2.44 29.18 10.42
N GLU A 53 1.17 29.44 10.17
CA GLU A 53 0.70 30.16 9.00
C GLU A 53 1.47 31.48 8.81
N GLY A 54 2.01 31.69 7.61
CA GLY A 54 2.80 32.88 7.27
C GLY A 54 4.25 32.91 7.77
N ARG A 55 4.78 31.86 8.41
CA ARG A 55 6.20 31.81 8.85
C ARG A 55 6.93 30.56 8.37
N LYS A 56 8.05 30.76 7.65
CA LYS A 56 9.00 29.67 7.36
C LYS A 56 9.52 29.05 8.66
N GLN A 57 9.46 27.73 8.79
CA GLN A 57 9.99 27.01 9.94
C GLN A 57 11.51 27.12 9.96
N SER A 58 12.06 27.81 10.97
CA SER A 58 13.52 27.93 11.13
C SER A 58 14.11 26.63 11.65
N VAL A 59 15.40 26.39 11.36
CA VAL A 59 16.17 25.24 11.89
C VAL A 59 16.07 25.16 13.42
N SER A 60 16.11 26.30 14.11
CA SER A 60 15.98 26.38 15.57
C SER A 60 14.62 25.88 16.05
N ARG A 61 13.54 26.23 15.36
CA ARG A 61 12.19 25.79 15.74
C ARG A 61 11.99 24.30 15.50
N VAL A 62 12.46 23.78 14.36
CA VAL A 62 12.44 22.34 14.08
C VAL A 62 13.22 21.57 15.15
N SER A 63 14.37 22.10 15.58
CA SER A 63 15.16 21.49 16.68
C SER A 63 14.37 21.44 17.99
N VAL A 64 13.62 22.49 18.32
CA VAL A 64 12.78 22.53 19.53
C VAL A 64 11.63 21.52 19.46
N ILE A 65 10.93 21.42 18.32
CA ILE A 65 9.78 20.52 18.16
C ILE A 65 10.24 19.04 18.20
N THR A 66 11.33 18.74 17.49
CA THR A 66 11.81 17.35 17.32
C THR A 66 12.73 16.87 18.44
N GLY A 67 13.30 17.78 19.23
CA GLY A 67 14.36 17.47 20.19
C GLY A 67 15.73 17.20 19.55
N LEU A 68 15.85 17.31 18.22
CA LEU A 68 17.11 17.11 17.50
C LEU A 68 18.01 18.34 17.58
N THR A 69 19.32 18.14 17.45
CA THR A 69 20.26 19.26 17.39
C THR A 69 20.18 20.01 16.06
N ARG A 70 20.51 21.31 16.06
CA ARG A 70 20.59 22.12 14.83
C ARG A 70 21.54 21.51 13.79
N LYS A 71 22.59 20.82 14.23
CA LYS A 71 23.54 20.12 13.35
C LYS A 71 22.88 18.94 12.66
N GLU A 72 22.12 18.14 13.39
CA GLU A 72 21.35 17.02 12.82
C GLU A 72 20.28 17.49 11.84
N VAL A 73 19.52 18.54 12.19
CA VAL A 73 18.50 19.11 11.30
C VAL A 73 19.08 19.61 9.98
N ARG A 74 20.31 20.15 9.98
CA ARG A 74 21.00 20.59 8.76
C ARG A 74 21.56 19.42 7.94
N ARG A 75 22.09 18.38 8.60
CA ARG A 75 22.70 17.22 7.94
C ARG A 75 21.69 16.44 7.09
N VAL A 76 20.45 16.34 7.56
CA VAL A 76 19.44 15.46 6.96
C VAL A 76 18.67 16.10 5.81
N ALA A 77 18.67 17.44 5.70
CA ALA A 77 17.98 18.18 4.63
C ALA A 77 18.57 17.99 3.20
N GLY A 78 19.60 17.15 3.04
CA GLY A 78 20.27 16.88 1.76
C GLY A 78 20.07 15.45 1.22
N LEU A 79 19.25 14.62 1.85
CA LEU A 79 18.95 13.27 1.40
C LEU A 79 17.55 13.28 0.74
N ASN A 80 17.51 13.34 -0.59
CA ASN A 80 16.26 13.36 -1.36
C ASN A 80 15.79 11.92 -1.67
N PRO A 81 14.50 11.58 -1.43
CA PRO A 81 13.91 10.32 -1.85
C PRO A 81 13.28 10.47 -3.25
N SER A 82 14.10 10.45 -4.30
CA SER A 82 13.59 10.47 -5.69
C SER A 82 13.16 9.08 -6.20
N GLU A 83 13.63 8.01 -5.59
CA GLU A 83 13.41 6.63 -6.06
C GLU A 83 12.06 6.02 -5.60
N GLU A 84 11.46 6.54 -4.52
CA GLU A 84 10.19 6.03 -3.96
C GLU A 84 8.98 6.31 -4.88
N HIS A 85 8.97 7.47 -5.53
CA HIS A 85 7.88 7.88 -6.42
C HIS A 85 7.78 6.99 -7.66
N GLU A 86 8.91 6.57 -8.23
CA GLU A 86 8.90 5.70 -9.41
C GLU A 86 8.39 4.29 -9.08
N THR A 87 8.75 3.74 -7.93
CA THR A 87 8.33 2.40 -7.51
C THR A 87 6.83 2.36 -7.18
N ALA A 88 6.32 3.39 -6.51
CA ALA A 88 4.88 3.56 -6.25
C ALA A 88 4.05 3.66 -7.53
N GLU A 89 4.53 4.46 -8.46
CA GLU A 89 3.89 4.64 -9.75
C GLU A 89 3.84 3.34 -10.56
N ARG A 90 4.91 2.54 -10.53
CA ARG A 90 4.95 1.22 -11.20
C ARG A 90 3.93 0.24 -10.58
N TYR A 91 3.91 0.09 -9.25
CA TYR A 91 2.93 -0.76 -8.57
C TYR A 91 1.48 -0.34 -8.90
N ASN A 92 1.19 0.95 -8.79
CA ASN A 92 -0.15 1.47 -9.08
C ASN A 92 -0.56 1.24 -10.55
N ARG A 93 0.38 1.29 -11.49
CA ARG A 93 0.13 1.00 -12.91
C ARG A 93 -0.19 -0.46 -13.17
N ALA A 94 0.61 -1.39 -12.65
CA ALA A 94 0.37 -2.82 -12.77
C ALA A 94 -0.99 -3.22 -12.15
N ALA A 95 -1.29 -2.69 -10.95
CA ALA A 95 -2.58 -2.86 -10.30
C ALA A 95 -3.76 -2.34 -11.16
N ARG A 96 -3.63 -1.15 -11.78
CA ARG A 96 -4.64 -0.60 -12.68
C ARG A 96 -4.85 -1.46 -13.93
N VAL A 97 -3.79 -2.04 -14.51
CA VAL A 97 -3.88 -2.92 -15.69
C VAL A 97 -4.65 -4.20 -15.34
N VAL A 98 -4.31 -4.86 -14.24
CA VAL A 98 -5.03 -6.05 -13.75
C VAL A 98 -6.51 -5.72 -13.46
N ALA A 99 -6.76 -4.57 -12.83
CA ALA A 99 -8.11 -4.11 -12.53
C ALA A 99 -8.90 -3.74 -13.81
N GLY A 100 -8.25 -3.16 -14.81
CA GLY A 100 -8.82 -2.85 -16.12
C GLY A 100 -9.25 -4.13 -16.86
N TRP A 101 -8.38 -5.14 -16.93
CA TRP A 101 -8.67 -6.43 -17.58
C TRP A 101 -9.89 -7.14 -16.97
N ARG A 102 -10.18 -6.89 -15.69
CA ARG A 102 -11.30 -7.50 -14.98
C ARG A 102 -12.63 -6.79 -15.16
N ARG A 103 -12.64 -5.52 -15.57
CA ARG A 103 -13.86 -4.69 -15.55
C ARG A 103 -14.27 -4.17 -16.93
N ASP A 104 -13.29 -3.88 -17.78
CA ASP A 104 -13.55 -3.29 -19.08
C ASP A 104 -14.12 -4.34 -20.02
N THR A 105 -15.34 -4.08 -20.50
CA THR A 105 -16.11 -4.99 -21.34
C THR A 105 -15.39 -5.38 -22.62
N ASP A 106 -14.47 -4.54 -23.11
CA ASP A 106 -13.66 -4.85 -24.29
C ASP A 106 -12.64 -5.98 -24.04
N PHE A 107 -12.29 -6.23 -22.77
CA PHE A 107 -11.35 -7.29 -22.36
C PHE A 107 -12.02 -8.43 -21.59
N LEU A 108 -13.36 -8.49 -21.62
CA LEU A 108 -14.15 -9.55 -20.99
C LEU A 108 -14.80 -10.46 -22.02
N ASP A 109 -14.92 -11.75 -21.67
CA ASP A 109 -15.73 -12.69 -22.43
C ASP A 109 -17.24 -12.45 -22.20
N GLN A 110 -18.09 -13.17 -22.95
CA GLN A 110 -19.54 -13.09 -22.83
C GLN A 110 -20.08 -13.48 -21.42
N LYS A 111 -19.24 -14.07 -20.56
CA LYS A 111 -19.57 -14.46 -19.19
C LYS A 111 -19.02 -13.47 -18.17
N GLY A 112 -18.49 -12.32 -18.60
CA GLY A 112 -17.92 -11.29 -17.74
C GLY A 112 -16.60 -11.70 -17.08
N LYS A 113 -15.84 -12.62 -17.68
CA LYS A 113 -14.52 -13.03 -17.20
C LYS A 113 -13.41 -12.43 -18.07
N PRO A 114 -12.22 -12.13 -17.49
CA PRO A 114 -11.06 -11.70 -18.26
C PRO A 114 -10.81 -12.63 -19.44
N MET A 115 -10.81 -12.06 -20.65
CA MET A 115 -10.57 -12.83 -21.87
C MET A 115 -9.08 -13.10 -22.06
N LEU A 116 -8.77 -14.08 -22.91
CA LEU A 116 -7.42 -14.25 -23.46
C LEU A 116 -7.12 -13.09 -24.41
N LEU A 117 -6.03 -12.38 -24.14
CA LEU A 117 -5.62 -11.24 -24.97
C LEU A 117 -4.44 -11.63 -25.86
N SER A 118 -4.37 -11.04 -27.05
CA SER A 118 -3.13 -11.07 -27.81
C SER A 118 -2.07 -10.23 -27.09
N VAL A 119 -0.78 -10.57 -27.19
CA VAL A 119 0.30 -9.77 -26.58
C VAL A 119 0.32 -8.34 -27.16
N SER A 120 0.11 -8.21 -28.47
CA SER A 120 0.10 -6.94 -29.20
C SER A 120 -1.09 -6.80 -30.13
N GLY A 121 -1.42 -5.56 -30.50
CA GLY A 121 -2.54 -5.23 -31.41
C GLY A 121 -3.37 -4.04 -30.92
N ASN A 122 -4.31 -3.58 -31.73
CA ASN A 122 -5.13 -2.38 -31.44
C ASN A 122 -6.49 -2.71 -30.79
N SER A 123 -6.85 -3.99 -30.67
CA SER A 123 -8.08 -4.46 -30.03
C SER A 123 -7.84 -5.84 -29.42
N ASN A 124 -8.54 -6.16 -28.33
CA ASN A 124 -8.45 -7.44 -27.61
C ASN A 124 -7.00 -7.87 -27.33
N SER A 125 -6.14 -6.90 -27.02
CA SER A 125 -4.71 -7.08 -26.81
C SER A 125 -4.25 -6.52 -25.47
N PHE A 126 -3.19 -7.10 -24.93
CA PHE A 126 -2.52 -6.60 -23.73
C PHE A 126 -1.91 -5.21 -23.97
N GLN A 127 -1.40 -4.96 -25.17
CA GLN A 127 -0.91 -3.64 -25.57
C GLN A 127 -1.98 -2.54 -25.44
N GLU A 128 -3.21 -2.80 -25.92
CA GLU A 128 -4.32 -1.85 -25.83
C GLU A 128 -4.79 -1.68 -24.37
N LEU A 129 -4.80 -2.77 -23.60
CA LEU A 129 -5.10 -2.73 -22.16
C LEU A 129 -4.09 -1.85 -21.39
N VAL A 130 -2.78 -2.03 -21.62
CA VAL A 130 -1.75 -1.20 -20.99
C VAL A 130 -1.89 0.26 -21.40
N ARG A 131 -2.11 0.54 -22.70
CA ARG A 131 -2.31 1.90 -23.19
C ARG A 131 -3.47 2.60 -22.47
N ARG A 132 -4.54 1.87 -22.16
CA ARG A 132 -5.75 2.41 -21.51
C ARG A 132 -5.57 2.62 -20.00
N TYR A 133 -4.80 1.79 -19.31
CA TYR A 133 -4.77 1.74 -17.84
C TYR A 133 -3.41 2.07 -17.18
N SER A 134 -2.31 2.12 -17.94
CA SER A 134 -0.96 2.35 -17.43
C SER A 134 -0.28 3.61 -17.99
N GLY A 135 -0.94 4.33 -18.91
CA GLY A 135 -0.36 5.52 -19.55
C GLY A 135 0.74 5.18 -20.55
N ASP A 136 1.72 6.09 -20.69
CA ASP A 136 2.83 5.99 -21.67
C ASP A 136 3.98 5.12 -21.14
N VAL A 137 3.71 3.82 -20.97
CA VAL A 137 4.72 2.81 -20.59
C VAL A 137 4.73 1.70 -21.64
N PRO A 138 5.91 1.19 -22.03
CA PRO A 138 5.99 0.04 -22.94
C PRO A 138 5.25 -1.17 -22.38
N TYR A 139 4.24 -1.68 -23.10
CA TYR A 139 3.44 -2.83 -22.68
C TYR A 139 4.27 -4.09 -22.39
N ARG A 140 5.43 -4.25 -23.04
CA ARG A 140 6.34 -5.37 -22.77
C ARG A 140 6.91 -5.31 -21.35
N ALA A 141 7.27 -4.13 -20.86
CA ALA A 141 7.80 -3.97 -19.51
C ALA A 141 6.73 -4.32 -18.46
N VAL A 142 5.49 -3.88 -18.67
CA VAL A 142 4.37 -4.23 -17.80
C VAL A 142 4.05 -5.73 -17.88
N LEU A 143 4.18 -6.33 -19.07
CA LEU A 143 3.97 -7.77 -19.24
C LEU A 143 5.03 -8.58 -18.49
N ASP A 144 6.31 -8.23 -18.64
CA ASP A 144 7.41 -8.92 -17.97
C ASP A 144 7.27 -8.83 -16.44
N GLU A 145 6.80 -7.69 -15.92
CA GLU A 145 6.49 -7.48 -14.50
C GLU A 145 5.34 -8.40 -14.02
N LEU A 146 4.22 -8.42 -14.74
CA LEU A 146 3.05 -9.26 -14.40
C LEU A 146 3.30 -10.77 -14.65
N GLU A 147 4.23 -11.13 -15.52
CA GLU A 147 4.70 -12.52 -15.69
C GLU A 147 5.61 -12.91 -14.52
N GLY A 148 6.52 -12.02 -14.12
CA GLY A 148 7.46 -12.21 -13.02
C GLY A 148 6.79 -12.44 -11.66
N ASP A 149 5.62 -11.86 -11.41
CA ASP A 149 4.86 -12.09 -10.17
C ASP A 149 3.78 -13.18 -10.28
N GLY A 150 3.63 -13.78 -11.46
CA GLY A 150 2.64 -14.80 -11.76
C GLY A 150 1.19 -14.29 -11.80
N SER A 151 0.97 -12.98 -11.90
CA SER A 151 -0.34 -12.38 -12.15
C SER A 151 -0.85 -12.70 -13.55
N VAL A 152 0.06 -12.79 -14.52
CA VAL A 152 -0.20 -13.12 -15.93
C VAL A 152 0.64 -14.32 -16.36
N GLU A 153 0.07 -15.16 -17.21
CA GLU A 153 0.77 -16.29 -17.84
C GLU A 153 0.76 -16.10 -19.36
N ARG A 154 1.95 -16.24 -19.98
CA ARG A 154 2.06 -16.36 -21.43
C ARG A 154 1.75 -17.79 -21.84
N LEU A 155 0.71 -17.97 -22.66
CA LEU A 155 0.37 -19.29 -23.19
C LEU A 155 1.19 -19.65 -24.43
N ASP A 156 1.53 -18.65 -25.24
CA ASP A 156 2.38 -18.77 -26.43
C ASP A 156 2.96 -17.38 -26.79
N GLN A 157 3.72 -17.28 -27.89
CA GLN A 157 4.35 -16.01 -28.29
C GLN A 157 3.37 -14.85 -28.49
N ASN A 158 2.09 -15.14 -28.71
CA ASN A 158 1.09 -14.17 -29.10
C ASN A 158 -0.07 -14.02 -28.11
N ARG A 159 -0.19 -14.86 -27.07
CA ARG A 159 -1.35 -14.83 -26.16
C ARG A 159 -0.98 -14.86 -24.69
N VAL A 160 -1.71 -14.07 -23.92
CA VAL A 160 -1.57 -13.93 -22.46
C VAL A 160 -2.90 -14.15 -21.75
N LYS A 161 -2.82 -14.65 -20.51
CA LYS A 161 -3.95 -14.96 -19.67
C LYS A 161 -3.75 -14.39 -18.28
N LEU A 162 -4.78 -13.74 -17.74
CA LEU A 162 -4.80 -13.32 -16.34
C LEU A 162 -5.01 -14.52 -15.41
N ILE A 163 -4.07 -14.73 -14.48
CA ILE A 163 -4.09 -15.82 -13.50
C ILE A 163 -4.56 -15.32 -12.14
N GLN A 164 -3.99 -14.23 -11.65
CA GLN A 164 -4.40 -13.62 -10.39
C GLN A 164 -5.39 -12.50 -10.63
N ARG A 165 -6.46 -12.50 -9.83
CA ARG A 165 -7.51 -11.47 -9.92
C ARG A 165 -7.19 -10.20 -9.14
N ALA A 166 -6.14 -10.22 -8.32
CA ALA A 166 -5.56 -9.05 -7.68
C ALA A 166 -4.05 -9.09 -7.90
N TYR A 167 -3.46 -7.92 -8.10
CA TYR A 167 -2.01 -7.79 -8.25
C TYR A 167 -1.35 -7.98 -6.89
N LEU A 168 -0.43 -8.95 -6.79
CA LEU A 168 0.35 -9.23 -5.59
C LEU A 168 1.77 -9.60 -6.04
N PRO A 169 2.79 -8.76 -5.81
CA PRO A 169 4.15 -9.05 -6.25
C PRO A 169 4.71 -10.26 -5.50
N LYS A 170 4.72 -11.43 -6.14
CA LYS A 170 5.20 -12.68 -5.51
C LYS A 170 6.71 -12.80 -5.49
N ASP A 171 7.42 -12.31 -6.50
CA ASP A 171 8.88 -12.50 -6.63
C ASP A 171 9.67 -11.18 -6.68
N ASP A 172 8.99 -10.02 -6.63
CA ASP A 172 9.65 -8.71 -6.49
C ASP A 172 9.73 -8.27 -5.02
N GLU A 173 10.87 -8.52 -4.38
CA GLU A 173 11.13 -8.12 -2.99
C GLU A 173 11.09 -6.59 -2.81
N SER A 174 11.56 -5.82 -3.79
CA SER A 174 11.53 -4.35 -3.75
C SER A 174 10.09 -3.86 -3.70
N MET A 175 9.22 -4.43 -4.53
CA MET A 175 7.81 -4.06 -4.55
C MET A 175 7.05 -4.50 -3.29
N LYS A 176 7.38 -5.67 -2.71
CA LYS A 176 6.82 -6.07 -1.40
C LYS A 176 7.22 -5.09 -0.30
N LEU A 177 8.46 -4.62 -0.29
CA LEU A 177 8.94 -3.59 0.64
C LEU A 177 8.28 -2.23 0.37
N HIS A 178 7.98 -1.93 -0.88
CA HIS A 178 7.21 -0.76 -1.26
C HIS A 178 5.76 -0.81 -0.72
N ILE A 179 5.05 -1.92 -0.93
CA ILE A 179 3.71 -2.16 -0.39
C ILE A 179 3.72 -2.06 1.14
N LEU A 180 4.71 -2.63 1.81
CA LEU A 180 4.89 -2.49 3.25
C LEU A 180 4.85 -1.02 3.66
N GLY A 181 5.61 -0.15 2.98
CA GLY A 181 5.65 1.28 3.27
C GLY A 181 4.30 1.96 3.05
N VAL A 182 3.71 1.79 1.87
CA VAL A 182 2.45 2.45 1.48
C VAL A 182 1.28 2.00 2.35
N ASP A 183 1.05 0.70 2.48
CA ASP A 183 -0.12 0.17 3.20
C ASP A 183 -0.01 0.43 4.71
N THR A 184 1.20 0.34 5.27
CA THR A 184 1.41 0.65 6.69
C THR A 184 1.20 2.14 6.96
N ALA A 185 1.64 3.04 6.07
CA ALA A 185 1.39 4.46 6.20
C ALA A 185 -0.12 4.77 6.16
N LEU A 186 -0.85 4.21 5.18
CA LEU A 186 -2.31 4.36 5.08
C LEU A 186 -3.05 3.87 6.33
N LEU A 187 -2.60 2.76 6.93
CA LEU A 187 -3.16 2.24 8.18
C LEU A 187 -2.88 3.18 9.35
N ILE A 188 -1.65 3.66 9.50
CA ILE A 188 -1.27 4.61 10.56
C ILE A 188 -2.06 5.92 10.45
N ASP A 189 -2.20 6.46 9.23
CA ASP A 189 -2.99 7.67 8.97
C ASP A 189 -4.48 7.47 9.30
N THR A 190 -5.00 6.27 9.04
CA THR A 190 -6.37 5.90 9.40
C THR A 190 -6.55 5.84 10.92
N ILE A 191 -5.58 5.27 11.64
CA ILE A 191 -5.58 5.25 13.11
C ILE A 191 -5.48 6.67 13.68
N ASP A 192 -4.61 7.52 13.13
CA ASP A 192 -4.47 8.92 13.57
C ASP A 192 -5.78 9.71 13.37
N HIS A 193 -6.42 9.59 12.20
CA HIS A 193 -7.76 10.13 11.94
C HIS A 193 -8.77 9.63 12.99
N ASN A 194 -8.75 8.35 13.35
CA ASN A 194 -9.71 7.77 14.30
C ASN A 194 -9.45 8.18 15.76
N VAL A 195 -8.20 8.49 16.13
CA VAL A 195 -7.81 8.88 17.49
C VAL A 195 -8.09 10.36 17.78
N LYS A 196 -8.09 11.21 16.74
CA LYS A 196 -8.41 12.64 16.86
C LYS A 196 -9.91 12.84 17.14
N ALA A 197 -10.23 13.56 18.21
CA ALA A 197 -11.59 13.68 18.75
C ALA A 197 -12.51 14.66 17.97
N ASP A 198 -11.96 15.38 17.00
CA ASP A 198 -12.61 16.44 16.23
C ASP A 198 -13.24 15.96 14.92
N HIS A 199 -13.06 14.69 14.55
CA HIS A 199 -13.68 14.13 13.36
C HIS A 199 -15.10 13.61 13.68
N PRO A 200 -16.15 14.10 12.97
CA PRO A 200 -17.54 13.67 13.21
C PRO A 200 -17.80 12.20 12.84
N PHE A 201 -16.89 11.58 12.07
CA PHE A 201 -16.98 10.18 11.64
C PHE A 201 -15.61 9.50 11.70
N THR A 202 -15.59 8.25 12.20
CA THR A 202 -14.42 7.38 12.17
C THR A 202 -14.35 6.63 10.85
N ARG A 203 -13.13 6.43 10.32
CA ARG A 203 -12.86 5.56 9.19
C ARG A 203 -12.96 4.10 9.62
N CYS A 204 -13.23 3.20 8.67
CA CYS A 204 -13.32 1.77 8.95
C CYS A 204 -11.96 1.21 9.39
N GLU A 205 -11.85 0.88 10.67
CA GLU A 205 -10.72 0.16 11.26
C GLU A 205 -11.31 -0.94 12.14
N ARG A 206 -11.43 -2.15 11.60
CA ARG A 206 -12.11 -3.27 12.26
C ARG A 206 -11.36 -4.56 11.99
N LYS A 207 -11.40 -5.48 12.96
CA LYS A 207 -10.89 -6.83 12.82
C LYS A 207 -11.88 -7.84 13.39
N VAL A 208 -11.88 -9.04 12.82
CA VAL A 208 -12.49 -10.23 13.40
C VAL A 208 -11.33 -11.13 13.84
N LEU A 209 -11.33 -11.56 15.10
CA LEU A 209 -10.24 -12.34 15.68
C LEU A 209 -10.83 -13.34 16.68
N TYR A 210 -10.39 -14.59 16.55
CA TYR A 210 -10.53 -15.65 17.56
C TYR A 210 -9.11 -16.16 17.83
N ASP A 211 -8.77 -16.39 19.09
CA ASP A 211 -7.43 -16.81 19.52
C ASP A 211 -7.29 -18.32 19.72
N ASN A 212 -8.40 -19.07 19.74
CA ASN A 212 -8.40 -20.52 19.97
C ASN A 212 -9.10 -21.29 18.83
N LEU A 213 -8.54 -21.21 17.62
CA LEU A 213 -9.00 -22.00 16.47
C LEU A 213 -8.11 -23.25 16.32
N PRO A 214 -8.69 -24.42 15.99
CA PRO A 214 -7.90 -25.61 15.70
C PRO A 214 -7.23 -25.49 14.33
N ASP A 215 -6.10 -26.17 14.14
CA ASP A 215 -5.32 -26.14 12.88
C ASP A 215 -6.17 -26.56 11.68
N GLU A 216 -7.12 -27.47 11.88
CA GLU A 216 -8.03 -27.99 10.85
C GLU A 216 -8.99 -26.92 10.30
N ALA A 217 -9.31 -25.88 11.08
CA ALA A 217 -10.17 -24.79 10.63
C ALA A 217 -9.42 -23.77 9.74
N LEU A 218 -8.09 -23.70 9.86
CA LEU A 218 -7.29 -22.68 9.19
C LEU A 218 -7.32 -22.80 7.66
N PRO A 219 -7.16 -23.97 7.02
CA PRO A 219 -7.24 -24.10 5.55
C PRO A 219 -8.58 -23.63 4.97
N GLU A 220 -9.68 -23.97 5.62
CA GLU A 220 -11.01 -23.54 5.19
C GLU A 220 -11.16 -22.02 5.32
N PHE A 221 -10.74 -21.46 6.46
CA PHE A 221 -10.81 -20.02 6.68
C PHE A 221 -9.91 -19.23 5.73
N ARG A 222 -8.70 -19.71 5.40
CA ARG A 222 -7.82 -19.10 4.38
C ARG A 222 -8.53 -18.99 3.04
N ARG A 223 -9.19 -20.07 2.58
CA ARG A 223 -9.97 -20.06 1.33
C ARG A 223 -11.18 -19.14 1.39
N LEU A 224 -11.94 -19.19 2.49
CA LEU A 224 -13.15 -18.38 2.69
C LEU A 224 -12.82 -16.89 2.71
N SER A 225 -11.87 -16.49 3.55
CA SER A 225 -11.43 -15.11 3.72
C SER A 225 -10.82 -14.56 2.43
N SER A 226 -9.93 -15.30 1.76
CA SER A 226 -9.36 -14.88 0.47
C SER A 226 -10.44 -14.63 -0.58
N LYS A 227 -11.41 -15.54 -0.74
CA LYS A 227 -12.52 -15.38 -1.69
C LYS A 227 -13.42 -14.19 -1.34
N ALA A 228 -13.75 -14.00 -0.07
CA ALA A 228 -14.60 -12.91 0.39
C ALA A 228 -13.91 -11.55 0.23
N SER A 229 -12.65 -11.44 0.66
CA SER A 229 -11.83 -10.24 0.52
C SER A 229 -11.63 -9.85 -0.93
N GLN A 230 -11.30 -10.82 -1.80
CA GLN A 230 -11.18 -10.58 -3.24
C GLN A 230 -12.47 -10.00 -3.80
N LYS A 231 -13.62 -10.64 -3.53
CA LYS A 231 -14.92 -10.16 -4.01
C LYS A 231 -15.25 -8.74 -3.53
N LEU A 232 -14.85 -8.39 -2.30
CA LEU A 232 -15.05 -7.07 -1.74
C LEU A 232 -14.15 -6.01 -2.41
N LEU A 233 -12.87 -6.33 -2.59
CA LEU A 233 -11.93 -5.48 -3.31
C LEU A 233 -12.39 -5.25 -4.75
N GLU A 234 -12.81 -6.29 -5.46
CA GLU A 234 -13.36 -6.19 -6.82
C GLU A 234 -14.60 -5.28 -6.85
N LYS A 235 -15.50 -5.39 -5.86
CA LYS A 235 -16.69 -4.53 -5.76
C LYS A 235 -16.31 -3.06 -5.60
N PHE A 236 -15.40 -2.74 -4.69
CA PHE A 236 -15.02 -1.35 -4.43
C PHE A 236 -14.17 -0.77 -5.54
N ASP A 237 -13.29 -1.57 -6.13
CA ASP A 237 -12.51 -1.18 -7.28
C ASP A 237 -13.42 -0.77 -8.45
N THR A 238 -14.46 -1.56 -8.79
CA THR A 238 -15.45 -1.16 -9.80
C THR A 238 -16.09 0.20 -9.48
N TRP A 239 -16.55 0.40 -8.24
CA TRP A 239 -17.17 1.66 -7.85
C TRP A 239 -16.19 2.85 -7.89
N LEU A 240 -14.96 2.66 -7.40
CA LEU A 240 -13.94 3.72 -7.37
C LEU A 240 -13.52 4.13 -8.79
N SER A 241 -13.39 3.18 -9.71
CA SER A 241 -13.10 3.52 -11.11
C SER A 241 -14.26 4.23 -11.82
N ASP A 242 -15.50 4.03 -11.41
CA ASP A 242 -16.62 4.82 -11.93
C ASP A 242 -16.54 6.29 -11.51
N GLN A 243 -15.86 6.59 -10.39
CA GLN A 243 -15.71 7.94 -9.82
C GLN A 243 -14.35 8.59 -10.11
N ASP A 244 -13.37 7.81 -10.56
CA ASP A 244 -12.01 8.27 -10.75
C ASP A 244 -11.87 9.09 -12.05
N ARG A 245 -11.31 10.31 -11.94
CA ARG A 245 -11.19 11.25 -13.05
C ARG A 245 -10.07 10.88 -14.04
N ASP A 246 -9.10 10.06 -13.63
CA ASP A 246 -8.05 9.59 -14.52
C ASP A 246 -8.57 8.47 -15.44
N THR A 247 -9.43 7.59 -14.93
CA THR A 247 -10.13 6.57 -15.73
C THR A 247 -11.37 7.10 -16.45
N ARG A 248 -12.05 8.13 -15.92
CA ARG A 248 -13.21 8.79 -16.55
C ARG A 248 -13.10 10.32 -16.49
N PRO A 249 -12.45 10.95 -17.48
CA PRO A 249 -12.20 12.40 -17.49
C PRO A 249 -13.45 13.31 -17.46
N GLY A 250 -14.64 12.75 -17.73
CA GLY A 250 -15.91 13.50 -17.72
C GLY A 250 -16.52 13.73 -16.33
N ILE A 251 -16.02 13.06 -15.27
CA ILE A 251 -16.57 13.17 -13.92
C ILE A 251 -16.33 14.58 -13.35
N GLN A 252 -17.40 15.24 -12.90
CA GLN A 252 -17.37 16.58 -12.32
C GLN A 252 -17.25 16.53 -10.79
N GLY A 253 -16.60 17.53 -10.19
CA GLY A 253 -16.50 17.67 -8.73
C GLY A 253 -15.30 18.51 -8.27
N SER A 254 -15.34 18.97 -7.01
CA SER A 254 -14.26 19.71 -6.37
C SER A 254 -13.29 18.78 -5.62
N GLY A 255 -12.08 19.28 -5.34
CA GLY A 255 -11.05 18.55 -4.60
C GLY A 255 -10.35 17.44 -5.40
N ARG A 256 -9.27 16.90 -4.83
CA ARG A 256 -8.55 15.72 -5.31
C ARG A 256 -8.24 14.85 -4.10
N ASN A 257 -8.94 13.73 -3.98
CA ASN A 257 -8.88 12.86 -2.80
C ASN A 257 -8.41 11.48 -3.21
N MET A 258 -7.57 10.86 -2.40
CA MET A 258 -7.21 9.45 -2.49
C MET A 258 -8.02 8.69 -1.44
N THR A 259 -8.67 7.59 -1.83
CA THR A 259 -9.41 6.72 -0.91
C THR A 259 -9.37 5.27 -1.39
N GLY A 260 -9.48 4.34 -0.46
CA GLY A 260 -9.44 2.91 -0.73
C GLY A 260 -9.70 2.09 0.52
N ILE A 261 -9.70 0.77 0.38
CA ILE A 261 -9.75 -0.17 1.51
C ILE A 261 -8.58 -1.15 1.41
N GLY A 262 -7.79 -1.23 2.47
CA GLY A 262 -6.78 -2.28 2.65
C GLY A 262 -7.39 -3.46 3.40
N ILE A 263 -7.13 -4.68 2.92
CA ILE A 263 -7.52 -5.91 3.64
C ILE A 263 -6.27 -6.77 3.76
N TYR A 264 -5.91 -7.09 5.00
CA TYR A 264 -4.78 -7.98 5.28
C TYR A 264 -5.26 -9.21 6.05
N TYR A 265 -4.67 -10.35 5.71
CA TYR A 265 -4.84 -11.59 6.45
C TYR A 265 -3.70 -11.73 7.47
N PHE A 266 -4.01 -12.21 8.68
CA PHE A 266 -3.01 -12.51 9.69
C PHE A 266 -3.29 -13.88 10.33
N GLU A 267 -2.22 -14.58 10.64
CA GLU A 267 -2.22 -15.85 11.35
C GLU A 267 -0.92 -15.91 12.17
N LYS A 268 -1.00 -16.40 13.40
CA LYS A 268 0.17 -16.72 14.22
C LYS A 268 -0.18 -17.92 15.09
N PRO A 269 0.74 -18.87 15.31
CA PRO A 269 0.55 -19.83 16.39
C PRO A 269 0.50 -19.06 17.71
N LEU A 270 -0.40 -19.45 18.61
CA LEU A 270 -0.24 -19.08 20.02
C LEU A 270 0.93 -19.91 20.55
N SER A 271 2.07 -19.26 20.77
CA SER A 271 3.08 -19.87 21.62
C SER A 271 2.57 -19.84 23.06
N ASP A 272 2.62 -20.96 23.76
CA ASP A 272 2.48 -21.01 25.22
C ASP A 272 3.59 -20.15 25.84
N ARG A 273 3.31 -18.85 26.07
CA ARG A 273 4.01 -17.90 26.96
C ARG A 273 3.56 -16.46 26.68
N GLU A 274 2.61 -16.01 27.49
CA GLU A 274 2.64 -14.69 28.13
C GLU A 274 2.48 -14.90 29.64
N GLU A 275 3.44 -15.60 30.24
CA GLU A 275 3.77 -15.44 31.67
C GLU A 275 5.14 -14.78 31.71
N ASP A 276 5.14 -13.46 31.92
CA ASP A 276 6.12 -12.66 32.68
C ASP A 276 5.67 -11.19 32.73
#